data_AF-A0A2D4T974-F1
#
_entry.id   AF-A0A2D4T974-F1
#
_cell.length_a   1.000
_cell.length_b   1.000
_cell.length_c   1.000
_cell.angle_alpha   90.00
_cell.angle_beta   90.00
_cell.angle_gamma   90.00
#
_symmetry.space_group_name_H-M   'P 1'
#
loop_
_entity.id
_entity.type
_entity.pdbx_description
1 polymer ?
#
loop_
_entity_poly.entity_id
_entity_poly.type
_entity_poly.pdbx_seq_one_letter_code
_entity_poly.pdbx_strand_id
1 'polypeptide(L)'
;ALSTDGGVLFIGDLDRRFQAFDTETGESLWSTRLPAPAHGYPITYEASGKQFVAIPTGIGVFRALTAVIFPDIYQPPDGQGLFVFSLNQ
;
A
#
# COMPACT_ATOMS: atom_id res chain seq x y z
N ALA A 1 -4.34 6.51 2.85
CA ALA A 1 -3.81 5.91 4.09
C ALA A 1 -4.95 5.31 4.90
N LEU A 2 -4.67 4.33 5.75
CA LEU A 2 -5.62 3.63 6.61
C LEU A 2 -5.03 3.58 8.02
N SER A 3 -5.70 4.20 9.00
CA SER A 3 -5.37 4.03 10.42
C SER A 3 -6.24 2.94 11.01
N THR A 4 -5.70 2.19 11.97
CA THR A 4 -6.41 1.14 12.70
C THR A 4 -6.37 1.43 14.20
N ASP A 5 -7.35 0.89 14.94
CA ASP A 5 -7.42 1.05 16.40
C ASP A 5 -6.25 0.35 17.13
N GLY A 6 -5.56 -0.58 16.47
CA GLY A 6 -4.35 -1.23 16.98
C GLY A 6 -3.08 -0.36 16.94
N GLY A 7 -3.19 0.93 16.66
CA GLY A 7 -2.04 1.85 16.63
C GLY A 7 -1.17 1.75 15.37
N VAL A 8 -1.72 1.20 14.27
CA VAL A 8 -0.97 0.99 13.02
C VAL A 8 -1.57 1.76 11.86
N LEU A 9 -0.73 2.53 11.17
CA LEU A 9 -1.02 3.29 9.95
C LEU A 9 -0.49 2.56 8.72
N PHE A 10 -1.36 2.22 7.77
CA PHE A 10 -1.00 1.65 6.48
C PHE A 10 -1.05 2.70 5.36
N ILE A 11 0.00 2.78 4.56
CA ILE A 11 0.09 3.71 3.42
C ILE A 11 0.90 3.10 2.27
N GLY A 12 0.45 3.39 1.06
CA GLY A 12 1.15 3.04 -0.17
C GLY A 12 1.84 4.24 -0.81
N ASP A 13 2.86 3.99 -1.62
CA ASP A 13 3.58 5.02 -2.35
C ASP A 13 3.75 4.74 -3.86
N LEU A 14 4.36 5.72 -4.54
CA LEU A 14 4.63 5.68 -5.98
C LEU A 14 5.70 4.64 -6.36
N ASP A 15 6.67 4.37 -5.47
CA ASP A 15 7.73 3.36 -5.68
C ASP A 15 7.29 1.94 -5.29
N ARG A 16 5.96 1.74 -5.27
CA ARG A 16 5.28 0.47 -5.06
C ARG A 16 5.46 -0.07 -3.65
N ARG A 17 5.89 0.72 -2.67
CA ARG A 17 5.90 0.27 -1.28
C ARG A 17 4.51 0.35 -0.70
N PHE A 18 4.12 -0.70 0.01
CA PHE A 18 3.03 -0.68 0.95
C PHE A 18 3.61 -0.89 2.35
N GLN A 19 3.35 0.05 3.24
CA GLN A 19 4.11 0.26 4.46
C GLN A 19 3.16 0.37 5.65
N ALA A 20 3.65 -0.04 6.82
CA ALA A 20 2.99 0.10 8.10
C ALA A 20 3.87 0.92 9.04
N PHE A 21 3.26 1.87 9.73
CA PHE A 21 3.91 2.74 10.70
C PHE A 21 3.17 2.71 12.03
N ASP A 22 3.89 2.93 13.12
CA ASP A 22 3.31 3.23 14.42
C ASP A 22 2.62 4.61 14.37
N THR A 23 1.37 4.70 14.85
CA THR A 23 0.58 5.94 14.72
C THR A 23 1.02 7.06 15.64
N GLU A 24 1.70 6.76 16.75
CA GLU A 24 2.12 7.76 17.74
C GLU A 24 3.49 8.34 17.40
N THR A 25 4.41 7.46 17.01
CA THR A 25 5.83 7.80 16.79
C THR A 25 6.18 8.02 15.33
N GLY A 26 5.41 7.44 14.40
CA GLY A 26 5.75 7.40 12.97
C GLY A 26 6.86 6.41 12.63
N GLU A 27 7.27 5.54 13.56
CA GLU A 27 8.28 4.51 13.30
C GLU A 27 7.80 3.52 12.24
N SER A 28 8.67 3.13 11.31
CA SER A 28 8.38 2.12 10.31
C SER A 28 8.36 0.72 10.94
N LEU A 29 7.20 0.08 10.95
CA LEU A 29 7.01 -1.27 11.50
C LEU A 29 7.20 -2.37 10.45
N TRP A 30 6.75 -2.12 9.22
CA TRP A 30 6.78 -3.10 8.15
C TRP A 30 6.70 -2.46 6.76
N SER A 31 7.27 -3.12 5.76
CA SER A 31 7.20 -2.70 4.36
C SER A 31 7.28 -3.89 3.42
N THR A 32 6.48 -3.86 2.37
CA THR A 32 6.62 -4.75 1.21
C THR A 32 6.63 -3.95 -0.08
N ARG A 33 7.19 -4.53 -1.15
CA ARG A 33 7.12 -3.94 -2.48
C ARG A 33 6.11 -4.70 -3.32
N LEU A 34 5.14 -3.98 -3.85
CA LEU A 34 4.08 -4.49 -4.71
C LEU A 34 4.49 -4.46 -6.19
N PRO A 35 3.77 -5.19 -7.07
CA PRO A 35 4.04 -5.21 -8.51
C PRO A 35 3.74 -3.88 -9.22
N ALA A 36 2.81 -3.07 -8.71
CA ALA A 36 2.46 -1.75 -9.25
C ALA A 36 2.37 -0.69 -8.12
N PRO A 37 2.39 0.62 -8.44
CA PRO A 37 2.27 1.69 -7.43
C PRO A 37 1.07 1.49 -6.52
N ALA A 38 1.26 1.68 -5.21
CA ALA A 38 0.24 1.47 -4.19
C ALA A 38 -0.62 2.73 -4.00
N HIS A 39 -1.17 3.25 -5.10
CA HIS A 39 -1.88 4.53 -5.16
C HIS A 39 -3.39 4.42 -4.85
N GLY A 40 -3.88 3.22 -4.52
CA GLY A 40 -5.24 2.98 -4.07
C GLY A 40 -5.49 3.35 -2.61
N TYR A 41 -6.74 3.21 -2.18
CA TYR A 41 -7.12 3.35 -0.77
C TYR A 41 -7.09 1.99 -0.07
N PRO A 42 -6.21 1.78 0.93
CA PRO A 42 -6.25 0.57 1.73
C PRO A 42 -7.51 0.53 2.61
N ILE A 43 -8.02 -0.68 2.84
CA ILE A 43 -9.10 -0.97 3.79
C ILE A 43 -8.68 -2.09 4.74
N THR A 44 -9.37 -2.21 5.87
CA THR A 44 -9.31 -3.39 6.73
C THR A 44 -10.70 -3.96 6.96
N TYR A 45 -10.77 -5.28 7.15
CA TYR A 45 -12.00 -6.00 7.46
C TYR A 45 -11.66 -7.27 8.25
N GLU A 46 -12.66 -7.87 8.87
CA GLU A 46 -12.55 -9.18 9.52
C GLU A 46 -13.34 -10.22 8.74
N ALA A 47 -12.77 -11.43 8.59
CA ALA A 47 -13.49 -12.58 8.10
C ALA A 47 -13.06 -13.84 8.88
N SER A 48 -14.03 -14.61 9.38
CA SER A 48 -13.78 -15.83 10.17
C SER A 48 -12.82 -15.61 11.35
N GLY A 49 -12.97 -14.50 12.07
CA GLY A 49 -12.12 -14.16 13.22
C GLY A 49 -10.69 -13.74 12.89
N LYS A 50 -10.37 -13.54 11.61
CA LYS A 50 -9.06 -13.05 11.16
C LYS A 50 -9.19 -11.67 10.53
N GLN A 51 -8.35 -10.74 10.95
CA GLN A 51 -8.25 -9.41 10.35
C GLN A 51 -7.42 -9.47 9.06
N PHE A 52 -7.89 -8.74 8.05
CA PHE A 52 -7.23 -8.57 6.77
C PHE A 52 -7.04 -7.09 6.46
N VAL A 53 -5.99 -6.79 5.70
CA VAL A 53 -5.74 -5.47 5.12
C VAL A 53 -5.64 -5.64 3.61
N ALA A 54 -6.41 -4.87 2.86
CA ALA A 54 -6.45 -4.96 1.40
C ALA A 54 -6.15 -3.61 0.74
N ILE A 55 -5.41 -3.63 -0.37
CA ILE A 55 -5.07 -2.43 -1.14
C ILE A 55 -5.06 -2.73 -2.64
N PRO A 56 -5.75 -1.92 -3.46
CA PRO A 56 -5.59 -1.98 -4.91
C PRO A 56 -4.31 -1.27 -5.35
N THR A 57 -3.65 -1.83 -6.35
CA THR A 57 -2.43 -1.28 -6.96
C THR A 57 -2.69 -0.84 -8.39
N GLY A 58 -1.94 0.19 -8.81
CA GLY A 58 -2.14 0.91 -10.06
C GLY A 58 -2.33 2.39 -9.81
N ILE A 59 -1.88 3.22 -10.75
CA ILE A 59 -1.90 4.68 -10.66
C ILE A 59 -2.78 5.35 -11.73
N GLY A 60 -3.26 4.57 -12.70
CA GLY A 60 -4.12 5.06 -13.78
C GLY A 60 -3.47 6.18 -14.59
N VAL A 61 -4.27 7.17 -14.98
CA VAL A 61 -3.83 8.32 -15.81
C VAL A 61 -2.69 9.11 -15.18
N PHE A 62 -2.57 9.11 -13.85
CA PHE A 62 -1.50 9.82 -13.15
C PHE A 62 -0.10 9.33 -13.52
N ARG A 63 0.04 8.09 -14.04
CA ARG A 63 1.33 7.55 -14.55
C ARG A 63 2.00 8.49 -15.55
N ALA A 64 1.21 9.08 -16.46
CA ALA A 64 1.74 9.93 -17.51
C ALA A 64 2.43 11.17 -16.95
N LEU A 65 1.89 11.73 -15.86
CA LEU A 65 2.46 12.87 -15.17
C LEU A 65 3.67 12.46 -14.31
N THR A 66 3.52 11.41 -13.50
CA THR A 66 4.56 10.99 -12.54
C THR A 66 5.80 10.44 -13.22
N ALA A 67 5.69 9.84 -14.42
CA ALA A 67 6.84 9.40 -15.19
C ALA A 67 7.70 10.56 -15.72
N VAL A 68 7.13 11.76 -15.87
CA VAL A 68 7.86 12.97 -16.30
C VAL A 68 8.51 13.66 -15.10
N ILE A 69 7.78 13.78 -13.99
CA ILE A 69 8.25 14.51 -12.80
C ILE A 69 9.25 13.68 -11.99
N PHE A 70 9.06 12.35 -11.91
CA PHE A 70 9.88 11.42 -11.14
C PHE A 70 10.42 10.29 -12.04
N PRO A 71 11.29 10.61 -13.02
CA PRO A 71 11.75 9.63 -14.02
C PRO A 71 12.54 8.48 -13.40
N ASP A 72 13.18 8.70 -12.25
CA ASP A 72 13.98 7.68 -11.55
C ASP A 72 13.11 6.65 -10.80
N ILE A 73 11.82 6.95 -10.58
CA ILE A 73 10.90 6.00 -9.94
C ILE A 73 10.31 5.10 -11.03
N TYR A 74 10.82 3.87 -11.10
CA TYR A 74 10.33 2.88 -12.04
C TYR A 74 8.85 2.54 -11.80
N GLN A 75 8.01 2.74 -12.81
CA GLN A 75 6.57 2.47 -12.77
C GLN A 75 6.20 1.43 -13.84
N PRO A 76 6.05 0.14 -13.45
CA PRO A 76 5.68 -0.95 -14.33
C PRO A 76 4.37 -0.66 -15.09
N PRO A 77 4.25 -1.10 -16.35
CA PRO A 77 3.01 -0.95 -17.12
C PRO A 77 1.91 -1.95 -16.69
N ASP A 78 2.28 -2.99 -15.96
CA ASP A 78 1.47 -4.12 -15.50
C ASP A 78 1.53 -4.29 -13.97
N GLY A 79 0.93 -5.36 -13.46
CA GLY A 79 0.91 -5.67 -12.02
C GLY A 79 -0.22 -5.01 -11.23
N GLN A 80 -1.24 -4.47 -11.91
CA GLN A 80 -2.43 -3.96 -11.24
C GLN A 80 -3.24 -5.10 -10.63
N GLY A 81 -3.79 -4.88 -9.43
CA GLY A 81 -4.58 -5.89 -8.74
C GLY A 81 -4.89 -5.52 -7.31
N LEU A 82 -5.71 -6.35 -6.65
CA LEU A 82 -6.02 -6.26 -5.23
C LEU A 82 -5.09 -7.19 -4.44
N PHE A 83 -4.33 -6.62 -3.51
CA PHE A 83 -3.45 -7.37 -2.62
C PHE A 83 -4.06 -7.42 -1.23
N VAL A 84 -4.06 -8.60 -0.61
CA VAL A 84 -4.65 -8.84 0.71
C VAL A 84 -3.58 -9.43 1.63
N PHE A 85 -3.45 -8.85 2.82
CA PHE A 85 -2.47 -9.20 3.83
C PHE A 85 -3.17 -9.65 5.11
N SER A 86 -2.52 -10.56 5.84
CA SER A 86 -2.92 -10.98 7.19
C SER A 86 -1.69 -11.51 7.92
N LEU A 87 -1.70 -11.52 9.25
CA LEU A 87 -0.65 -12.17 10.03
C LEU A 87 -0.66 -13.69 9.78
N ASN A 88 0.52 -14.32 9.85
CA ASN A 88 0.60 -15.78 9.90
C ASN A 88 -0.05 -16.27 11.20
N GLN A 89 -0.70 -17.44 11.15
CA GLN A 89 -1.24 -18.10 12.34
C GLN A 89 -0.12 -18.50 13.29
#